data_AF-A0A851DG19-F1
#
_entry.id   AF-A0A851DG19-F1
#
_cell.length_a   1.000
_cell.length_b   1.000
_cell.length_c   1.000
_cell.angle_alpha   90.00
_cell.angle_beta   90.00
_cell.angle_gamma   90.00
#
_symmetry.space_group_name_H-M   'P 1'
#
loop_
_entity.id
_entity.type
_entity.pdbx_description
1 polymer ?
#
loop_
_entity_poly.entity_id
_entity_poly.type
_entity_poly.pdbx_seq_one_letter_code
_entity_poly.pdbx_strand_id
1 'polypeptide(L)'
;MSGKLVCVADFEEYAKKFLPKSVYDYYRSGADDQETLADNVAAFSRWKLYPRVLRDVSVMDLSTSVLGQKISMPICVGATAMQRMAHADGETATAKACRAMGTGMMLSSWATSSIEEVAEAAPAGLRWLQLYVYKDREVTKSLVKRAERAGYKGIFVTVDTPFLGRRIDDVRNKFQLPPHLRLKNFSSSDLAFSSGKDFGENSGLAVYVAESIDASVNWEDIKWLRGLTSLPIVAKGILRADDAKEAVKIGLDGILVSNHGARQLDGVPATVSTEANM
;
A
#
# COMPACT_ATOMS: atom_id res chain seq x y z
N MET A 1 11.67 12.25 -30.62
CA MET A 1 11.92 11.01 -29.86
C MET A 1 10.65 10.18 -29.88
N SER A 2 10.72 8.87 -30.10
CA SER A 2 9.51 8.04 -30.14
C SER A 2 8.84 8.05 -28.76
N GLY A 3 7.57 8.45 -28.65
CA GLY A 3 6.81 8.49 -27.40
C GLY A 3 6.43 7.13 -26.82
N LYS A 4 7.20 6.07 -27.13
CA LYS A 4 6.92 4.69 -26.74
C LYS A 4 7.46 4.44 -25.33
N LEU A 5 6.59 4.03 -24.41
CA LEU A 5 6.95 3.63 -23.05
C LEU A 5 7.25 2.12 -23.04
N VAL A 6 8.45 1.72 -22.59
CA VAL A 6 8.90 0.32 -22.67
C VAL A 6 9.43 -0.24 -21.34
N CYS A 7 9.65 0.61 -20.34
CA CYS A 7 10.01 0.21 -18.98
C CYS A 7 9.28 1.07 -17.94
N VAL A 8 9.29 0.65 -16.67
CA VAL A 8 8.58 1.36 -15.58
C VAL A 8 9.08 2.81 -15.42
N ALA A 9 10.37 3.05 -15.60
CA ALA A 9 10.94 4.41 -15.51
C ALA A 9 10.37 5.36 -16.58
N ASP A 10 10.06 4.86 -17.78
CA ASP A 10 9.43 5.68 -18.83
C ASP A 10 8.03 6.14 -18.40
N PHE A 11 7.28 5.30 -17.67
CA PHE A 11 5.98 5.66 -17.13
C PHE A 11 6.08 6.69 -16.01
N GLU A 12 7.12 6.65 -15.17
CA GLU A 12 7.37 7.70 -14.17
C GLU A 12 7.68 9.05 -14.83
N GLU A 13 8.56 9.06 -15.83
CA GLU A 13 8.90 10.27 -16.60
C GLU A 13 7.69 10.80 -17.39
N TYR A 14 6.84 9.92 -17.89
CA TYR A 14 5.54 10.31 -18.45
C TYR A 14 4.66 10.93 -17.37
N ALA A 15 4.46 10.27 -16.22
CA ALA A 15 3.61 10.76 -15.15
C ALA A 15 4.06 12.14 -14.64
N LYS A 16 5.36 12.37 -14.49
CA LYS A 16 5.94 13.66 -14.09
C LYS A 16 5.57 14.81 -15.03
N LYS A 17 5.39 14.53 -16.33
CA LYS A 17 5.02 15.54 -17.35
C LYS A 17 3.54 15.90 -17.31
N PHE A 18 2.68 14.98 -16.89
CA PHE A 18 1.22 15.14 -16.99
C PHE A 18 0.51 15.36 -15.65
N LEU A 19 1.10 14.92 -14.53
CA LEU A 19 0.52 15.15 -13.21
C LEU A 19 0.81 16.57 -12.72
N PRO A 20 -0.12 17.21 -12.00
CA PRO A 20 0.18 18.41 -11.24
C PRO A 20 1.36 18.16 -10.28
N LYS A 21 2.23 19.16 -10.09
CA LYS A 21 3.45 19.03 -9.27
C LYS A 21 3.17 18.45 -7.88
N SER A 22 2.18 18.97 -7.16
CA SER A 22 1.83 18.50 -5.81
C SER A 22 1.37 17.04 -5.78
N VAL A 23 0.72 16.56 -6.85
CA VAL A 23 0.27 15.18 -7.00
C VAL A 23 1.45 14.27 -7.33
N TYR A 24 2.32 14.67 -8.26
CA TYR A 24 3.53 13.90 -8.57
C TYR A 24 4.45 13.79 -7.35
N ASP A 25 4.73 14.90 -6.68
CA ASP A 25 5.57 14.94 -5.48
C ASP A 25 4.98 14.06 -4.37
N TYR A 26 3.66 14.09 -4.17
CA TYR A 26 2.99 13.20 -3.20
C TYR A 26 3.25 11.72 -3.47
N TYR A 27 3.18 11.29 -4.74
CA TYR A 27 3.43 9.90 -5.11
C TYR A 27 4.91 9.53 -5.06
N ARG A 28 5.80 10.41 -5.52
CA ARG A 28 7.24 10.14 -5.67
C ARG A 28 8.00 10.19 -4.33
N SER A 29 7.62 11.08 -3.42
CA SER A 29 8.48 11.42 -2.29
C SER A 29 8.62 10.32 -1.25
N GLY A 30 9.83 10.22 -0.70
CA GLY A 30 10.16 9.47 0.52
C GLY A 30 10.11 10.39 1.75
N ALA A 31 10.43 9.82 2.91
CA ALA A 31 10.62 10.57 4.15
C ALA A 31 11.96 11.31 4.14
N ASP A 32 11.97 12.49 4.76
CA ASP A 32 13.16 13.29 5.07
C ASP A 32 14.13 13.45 3.89
N ASP A 33 15.38 12.99 4.02
CA ASP A 33 16.44 13.14 3.01
C ASP A 33 16.36 12.05 1.91
N GLN A 34 15.46 11.09 2.07
CA GLN A 34 15.11 10.03 1.12
C GLN A 34 16.25 9.05 0.86
N GLU A 35 17.07 8.81 1.89
CA GLU A 35 18.18 7.86 1.84
C GLU A 35 17.69 6.44 1.57
N THR A 36 16.66 6.02 2.31
CA THR A 36 16.01 4.70 2.17
C THR A 36 15.35 4.56 0.81
N LEU A 37 14.84 5.66 0.22
CA LEU A 37 14.19 5.62 -1.09
C LEU A 37 15.21 5.29 -2.17
N ALA A 38 16.38 5.94 -2.11
CA ALA A 38 17.50 5.62 -2.99
C ALA A 38 18.03 4.21 -2.73
N ASP A 39 18.20 3.81 -1.46
CA ASP A 39 18.74 2.49 -1.12
C ASP A 39 17.81 1.35 -1.52
N ASN A 40 16.48 1.53 -1.46
CA ASN A 40 15.50 0.53 -1.91
C ASN A 40 15.73 0.09 -3.36
N VAL A 41 16.21 0.99 -4.23
CA VAL A 41 16.57 0.67 -5.62
C VAL A 41 18.02 0.21 -5.72
N ALA A 42 18.95 0.94 -5.08
CA ALA A 42 20.38 0.64 -5.16
C ALA A 42 20.73 -0.74 -4.59
N ALA A 43 19.99 -1.22 -3.59
CA ALA A 43 20.18 -2.51 -2.97
C ALA A 43 20.04 -3.68 -3.93
N PHE A 44 19.06 -3.65 -4.84
CA PHE A 44 18.92 -4.68 -5.86
C PHE A 44 20.17 -4.80 -6.75
N SER A 45 20.89 -3.69 -6.98
CA SER A 45 22.12 -3.70 -7.77
C SER A 45 23.31 -4.35 -7.05
N ARG A 46 23.25 -4.48 -5.71
CA ARG A 46 24.25 -5.20 -4.90
C ARG A 46 24.08 -6.72 -5.02
N TRP A 47 22.87 -7.20 -5.25
CA TRP A 47 22.58 -8.61 -5.48
C TRP A 47 22.90 -9.01 -6.92
N LYS A 48 23.84 -9.94 -7.11
CA LYS A 48 24.26 -10.43 -8.43
C LYS A 48 23.60 -11.78 -8.74
N LEU A 49 23.16 -11.95 -9.98
CA LEU A 49 22.57 -13.19 -10.46
C LEU A 49 23.66 -14.14 -10.96
N TYR A 50 23.57 -15.41 -10.57
CA TYR A 50 24.45 -16.49 -11.03
C TYR A 50 23.62 -17.47 -11.88
N PRO A 51 23.51 -17.26 -13.20
CA PRO A 51 22.63 -18.04 -14.04
C PRO A 51 23.12 -19.50 -14.13
N ARG A 52 22.18 -20.45 -14.04
CA ARG A 52 22.46 -21.85 -14.38
C ARG A 52 22.28 -22.03 -15.88
N VAL A 53 23.36 -22.37 -16.58
CA VAL A 53 23.35 -22.63 -18.03
C VAL A 53 22.80 -24.04 -18.34
N LEU A 54 22.41 -24.27 -19.60
CA LEU A 54 21.93 -25.56 -20.11
C LEU A 54 20.71 -26.12 -19.34
N ARG A 55 19.78 -25.25 -18.96
CA ARG A 55 18.46 -25.64 -18.43
C ARG A 55 17.42 -25.47 -19.54
N ASP A 56 16.60 -26.48 -19.77
CA ASP A 56 15.46 -26.34 -20.68
C ASP A 56 14.46 -25.35 -20.09
N VAL A 57 14.30 -24.22 -20.78
CA VAL A 57 13.37 -23.13 -20.45
C VAL A 57 12.44 -22.86 -21.63
N SER A 58 12.24 -23.84 -22.52
CA SER A 58 11.30 -23.75 -23.65
C SER A 58 9.84 -23.57 -23.19
N VAL A 59 9.53 -24.01 -21.96
CA VAL A 59 8.26 -23.76 -21.28
C VAL A 59 8.57 -23.13 -19.92
N MET A 60 8.10 -21.90 -19.71
CA MET A 60 8.20 -21.18 -18.44
C MET A 60 6.81 -21.00 -17.84
N ASP A 61 6.63 -21.43 -16.59
CA ASP A 61 5.43 -21.18 -15.80
C ASP A 61 5.76 -20.19 -14.68
N LEU A 62 5.14 -19.01 -14.71
CA LEU A 62 5.28 -17.98 -13.68
C LEU A 62 4.22 -18.12 -12.58
N SER A 63 3.23 -19.00 -12.77
CA SER A 63 2.10 -19.09 -11.87
C SER A 63 2.51 -19.56 -10.47
N THR A 64 1.85 -19.00 -9.47
CA THR A 64 2.09 -19.31 -8.06
C THR A 64 0.82 -19.03 -7.25
N SER A 65 0.91 -18.99 -5.93
CA SER A 65 -0.19 -18.63 -5.05
C SER A 65 0.22 -17.65 -3.96
N VAL A 66 -0.71 -16.81 -3.52
CA VAL A 66 -0.58 -15.94 -2.35
C VAL A 66 -1.76 -16.22 -1.43
N LEU A 67 -1.48 -16.63 -0.18
CA LEU A 67 -2.50 -16.96 0.83
C LEU A 67 -3.53 -17.99 0.30
N GLY A 68 -3.03 -19.01 -0.41
CA GLY A 68 -3.84 -20.07 -1.01
C GLY A 68 -4.62 -19.68 -2.27
N GLN A 69 -4.51 -18.43 -2.76
CA GLN A 69 -5.17 -17.98 -3.99
C GLN A 69 -4.18 -18.02 -5.16
N LYS A 70 -4.55 -18.70 -6.26
CA LYS A 70 -3.71 -18.79 -7.46
C LYS A 70 -3.58 -17.42 -8.15
N ILE A 71 -2.36 -17.09 -8.58
CA ILE A 71 -2.04 -15.93 -9.41
C ILE A 71 -1.16 -16.34 -10.59
N SER A 72 -1.20 -15.56 -11.67
CA SER A 72 -0.49 -15.83 -12.92
C SER A 72 1.02 -15.57 -12.85
N MET A 73 1.48 -14.75 -11.90
CA MET A 73 2.87 -14.35 -11.70
C MET A 73 3.09 -13.90 -10.25
N PRO A 74 4.31 -13.97 -9.69
CA PRO A 74 4.61 -13.54 -8.32
C PRO A 74 4.70 -12.01 -8.17
N ILE A 75 3.81 -11.26 -8.85
CA ILE A 75 3.79 -9.80 -8.88
C ILE A 75 2.34 -9.35 -8.67
N CYS A 76 2.09 -8.66 -7.56
CA CYS A 76 0.79 -8.11 -7.18
C CYS A 76 0.84 -6.58 -7.12
N VAL A 77 -0.31 -5.92 -7.15
CA VAL A 77 -0.39 -4.46 -6.94
C VAL A 77 -0.56 -4.15 -5.46
N GLY A 78 0.38 -3.39 -4.91
CA GLY A 78 0.34 -2.93 -3.52
C GLY A 78 -0.63 -1.76 -3.28
N ALA A 79 -0.95 -1.50 -2.01
CA ALA A 79 -1.84 -0.41 -1.63
C ALA A 79 -1.17 0.96 -1.80
N THR A 80 -1.73 1.77 -2.68
CA THR A 80 -1.43 3.20 -2.83
C THR A 80 -2.72 4.00 -2.63
N ALA A 81 -2.66 5.04 -1.80
CA ALA A 81 -3.83 5.84 -1.49
C ALA A 81 -4.19 6.78 -2.64
N MET A 82 -5.47 7.17 -2.69
CA MET A 82 -5.97 8.28 -3.50
C MET A 82 -5.64 8.18 -5.00
N GLN A 83 -5.83 7.02 -5.63
CA GLN A 83 -5.40 6.78 -7.02
C GLN A 83 -6.13 7.65 -8.04
N ARG A 84 -7.30 8.20 -7.69
CA ARG A 84 -8.04 9.11 -8.58
C ARG A 84 -7.36 10.46 -8.82
N MET A 85 -6.32 10.81 -8.06
CA MET A 85 -5.48 11.97 -8.40
C MET A 85 -4.62 11.71 -9.65
N ALA A 86 -4.30 10.44 -9.96
CA ALA A 86 -3.51 10.07 -11.13
C ALA A 86 -4.36 9.85 -12.39
N HIS A 87 -5.58 9.32 -12.23
CA HIS A 87 -6.51 9.08 -13.34
C HIS A 87 -7.95 8.99 -12.81
N ALA A 88 -8.95 9.47 -13.54
CA ALA A 88 -10.34 9.57 -13.07
C ALA A 88 -10.94 8.24 -12.54
N ASP A 89 -10.55 7.11 -13.14
CA ASP A 89 -10.99 5.76 -12.76
C ASP A 89 -10.26 5.19 -11.53
N GLY A 90 -9.07 5.71 -11.20
CA GLY A 90 -8.26 5.32 -10.04
C GLY A 90 -8.25 3.82 -9.75
N GLU A 91 -8.68 3.46 -8.53
CA GLU A 91 -8.66 2.09 -8.02
C GLU A 91 -9.49 1.10 -8.86
N THR A 92 -10.54 1.58 -9.55
CA THR A 92 -11.37 0.71 -10.40
C THR A 92 -10.64 0.30 -11.69
N ALA A 93 -9.80 1.17 -12.26
CA ALA A 93 -8.93 0.82 -13.38
C ALA A 93 -7.86 -0.20 -12.94
N THR A 94 -7.24 0.05 -11.78
CA THR A 94 -6.25 -0.87 -11.18
C THR A 94 -6.83 -2.27 -10.95
N ALA A 95 -8.05 -2.36 -10.40
CA ALA A 95 -8.71 -3.63 -10.14
C ALA A 95 -9.01 -4.41 -11.43
N LYS A 96 -9.50 -3.72 -12.47
CA LYS A 96 -9.75 -4.31 -13.79
C LYS A 96 -8.47 -4.83 -14.43
N ALA A 97 -7.37 -4.07 -14.34
CA ALA A 97 -6.07 -4.49 -14.84
C ALA A 97 -5.54 -5.73 -14.09
N CYS A 98 -5.61 -5.75 -12.75
CA CYS A 98 -5.19 -6.91 -11.96
C CYS A 98 -5.98 -8.17 -12.33
N ARG A 99 -7.31 -8.05 -12.48
CA ARG A 99 -8.16 -9.15 -12.94
C ARG A 99 -7.76 -9.64 -14.32
N ALA A 100 -7.57 -8.74 -15.29
CA ALA A 100 -7.18 -9.11 -16.65
C ALA A 100 -5.82 -9.82 -16.70
N MET A 101 -4.89 -9.41 -15.83
CA MET A 101 -3.57 -10.02 -15.71
C MET A 101 -3.56 -11.30 -14.86
N GLY A 102 -4.65 -11.65 -14.18
CA GLY A 102 -4.71 -12.81 -13.29
C GLY A 102 -3.88 -12.66 -12.02
N THR A 103 -3.72 -11.43 -11.51
CA THR A 103 -3.00 -11.14 -10.26
C THR A 103 -3.89 -10.41 -9.25
N GLY A 104 -3.39 -10.20 -8.03
CA GLY A 104 -4.14 -9.58 -6.94
C GLY A 104 -3.88 -8.08 -6.77
N MET A 105 -4.92 -7.38 -6.31
CA MET A 105 -4.87 -5.97 -5.91
C MET A 105 -5.03 -5.82 -4.40
N MET A 106 -4.12 -5.12 -3.75
CA MET A 106 -4.29 -4.67 -2.37
C MET A 106 -4.88 -3.26 -2.35
N LEU A 107 -6.13 -3.10 -1.93
CA LEU A 107 -6.83 -1.81 -1.84
C LEU A 107 -6.41 -1.05 -0.59
N SER A 108 -6.09 0.24 -0.72
CA SER A 108 -5.82 1.11 0.43
C SER A 108 -7.08 1.44 1.24
N SER A 109 -6.97 1.51 2.57
CA SER A 109 -8.02 2.11 3.41
C SER A 109 -8.34 3.55 2.99
N TRP A 110 -7.35 4.30 2.51
CA TRP A 110 -7.49 5.67 1.99
C TRP A 110 -7.67 5.69 0.48
N ALA A 111 -8.53 4.83 -0.04
CA ALA A 111 -8.88 4.81 -1.45
C ALA A 111 -9.90 5.90 -1.80
N THR A 112 -9.78 6.43 -3.02
CA THR A 112 -10.75 7.33 -3.65
C THR A 112 -11.88 6.60 -4.37
N SER A 113 -11.93 5.28 -4.23
CA SER A 113 -13.04 4.40 -4.61
C SER A 113 -13.34 3.48 -3.42
N SER A 114 -14.61 3.19 -3.14
CA SER A 114 -14.95 2.38 -1.96
C SER A 114 -14.57 0.91 -2.13
N ILE A 115 -14.50 0.17 -1.02
CA ILE A 115 -14.37 -1.30 -0.99
C ILE A 115 -15.34 -1.98 -1.97
N GLU A 116 -16.60 -1.52 -2.00
CA GLU A 116 -17.67 -2.07 -2.83
C GLU A 116 -17.52 -1.69 -4.30
N GLU A 117 -17.23 -0.41 -4.60
CA GLU A 117 -17.02 0.05 -5.99
C GLU A 117 -15.87 -0.71 -6.67
N VAL A 118 -14.80 -0.98 -5.92
CA VAL A 118 -13.65 -1.75 -6.42
C VAL A 118 -14.00 -3.23 -6.64
N ALA A 119 -14.83 -3.80 -5.77
CA ALA A 119 -15.32 -5.17 -5.93
C ALA A 119 -16.23 -5.33 -7.16
N GLU A 120 -17.12 -4.37 -7.36
CA GLU A 120 -18.05 -4.32 -8.50
C GLU A 120 -17.34 -4.06 -9.83
N ALA A 121 -16.30 -3.23 -9.84
CA ALA A 121 -15.54 -2.93 -11.05
C ALA A 121 -14.77 -4.15 -11.61
N ALA A 122 -14.37 -5.08 -10.74
CA ALA A 122 -13.60 -6.27 -11.10
C ALA A 122 -14.16 -7.52 -10.38
N PRO A 123 -15.36 -7.98 -10.74
CA PRO A 123 -15.95 -9.17 -10.12
C PRO A 123 -15.04 -10.38 -10.39
N ALA A 124 -14.91 -11.26 -9.39
CA ALA A 124 -13.95 -12.37 -9.38
C ALA A 124 -12.46 -11.98 -9.44
N GLY A 125 -12.10 -10.69 -9.46
CA GLY A 125 -10.72 -10.25 -9.27
C GLY A 125 -10.24 -10.55 -7.85
N LEU A 126 -9.01 -11.06 -7.72
CA LEU A 126 -8.37 -11.29 -6.42
C LEU A 126 -8.05 -9.95 -5.76
N ARG A 127 -8.58 -9.72 -4.56
CA ARG A 127 -8.46 -8.46 -3.85
C ARG A 127 -8.19 -8.67 -2.37
N TRP A 128 -7.34 -7.84 -1.80
CA TRP A 128 -7.06 -7.74 -0.36
C TRP A 128 -7.29 -6.31 0.12
N LEU A 129 -7.61 -6.15 1.39
CA LEU A 129 -7.75 -4.82 2.00
C LEU A 129 -6.51 -4.51 2.83
N GLN A 130 -5.82 -3.42 2.52
CA GLN A 130 -4.86 -2.82 3.43
C GLN A 130 -5.62 -2.04 4.50
N LEU A 131 -5.36 -2.34 5.77
CA LEU A 131 -6.06 -1.80 6.93
C LEU A 131 -5.12 -0.98 7.82
N TYR A 132 -5.55 0.23 8.14
CA TYR A 132 -5.07 0.97 9.32
C TYR A 132 -6.01 0.74 10.50
N VAL A 133 -5.46 0.73 11.72
CA VAL A 133 -6.24 0.72 12.95
C VAL A 133 -6.54 2.15 13.37
N TYR A 134 -7.81 2.52 13.30
CA TYR A 134 -8.30 3.86 13.67
C TYR A 134 -8.57 3.93 15.17
N LYS A 135 -8.46 5.14 15.75
CA LYS A 135 -8.81 5.40 17.16
C LYS A 135 -10.23 4.93 17.47
N ASP A 136 -11.16 5.21 16.54
CA ASP A 136 -12.47 4.58 16.55
C ASP A 136 -12.37 3.14 16.00
N ARG A 137 -12.44 2.16 16.90
CA ARG A 137 -12.39 0.73 16.56
C ARG A 137 -13.62 0.27 15.77
N GLU A 138 -14.76 0.95 15.86
CA GLU A 138 -15.94 0.61 15.06
C GLU A 138 -15.74 0.99 13.58
N VAL A 139 -14.97 2.04 13.27
CA VAL A 139 -14.53 2.33 11.88
C VAL A 139 -13.68 1.18 11.36
N THR A 140 -12.67 0.77 12.12
CA THR A 140 -11.77 -0.34 11.76
C THR A 140 -12.57 -1.62 11.51
N LYS A 141 -13.50 -1.95 12.41
CA LYS A 141 -14.39 -3.10 12.30
C LYS A 141 -15.32 -3.03 11.10
N SER A 142 -15.88 -1.86 10.82
CA SER A 142 -16.73 -1.64 9.64
C SER A 142 -15.97 -1.94 8.35
N LEU A 143 -14.72 -1.48 8.21
CA LEU A 143 -13.88 -1.76 7.04
C LEU A 143 -13.64 -3.26 6.85
N VAL A 144 -13.28 -3.97 7.93
CA VAL A 144 -13.06 -5.42 7.90
C VAL A 144 -14.33 -6.16 7.47
N LYS A 145 -15.48 -5.84 8.10
CA LYS A 145 -16.76 -6.49 7.76
C LYS A 145 -17.25 -6.17 6.35
N ARG A 146 -16.97 -4.97 5.84
CA ARG A 146 -17.26 -4.61 4.44
C ARG A 146 -16.38 -5.39 3.47
N ALA A 147 -15.09 -5.54 3.76
CA ALA A 147 -14.18 -6.34 2.96
C ALA A 147 -14.61 -7.82 2.89
N GLU A 148 -14.97 -8.42 4.04
CA GLU A 148 -15.55 -9.77 4.10
C GLU A 148 -16.78 -9.90 3.20
N ARG A 149 -17.77 -9.01 3.35
CA ARG A 149 -19.00 -9.03 2.54
C ARG A 149 -18.75 -8.81 1.05
N ALA A 150 -17.78 -7.97 0.69
CA ALA A 150 -17.41 -7.69 -0.69
C ALA A 150 -16.45 -8.74 -1.31
N GLY A 151 -16.20 -9.85 -0.59
CA GLY A 151 -15.46 -11.00 -1.08
C GLY A 151 -13.95 -10.79 -1.19
N TYR A 152 -13.39 -9.84 -0.44
CA TYR A 152 -11.93 -9.70 -0.30
C TYR A 152 -11.34 -10.94 0.37
N LYS A 153 -10.10 -11.27 0.05
CA LYS A 153 -9.46 -12.55 0.41
C LYS A 153 -8.39 -12.45 1.48
N GLY A 154 -8.29 -11.30 2.15
CA GLY A 154 -7.31 -11.09 3.21
C GLY A 154 -7.20 -9.63 3.62
N ILE A 155 -6.65 -9.43 4.81
CA ILE A 155 -6.38 -8.14 5.44
C ILE A 155 -4.87 -7.97 5.56
N PHE A 156 -4.34 -6.85 5.08
CA PHE A 156 -2.95 -6.47 5.27
C PHE A 156 -2.94 -5.32 6.27
N VAL A 157 -2.71 -5.63 7.55
CA VAL A 157 -2.66 -4.60 8.60
C VAL A 157 -1.32 -3.89 8.54
N THR A 158 -1.36 -2.57 8.32
CA THR A 158 -0.15 -1.75 8.27
C THR A 158 0.28 -1.37 9.69
N VAL A 159 1.48 -1.79 10.08
CA VAL A 159 2.01 -1.61 11.46
C VAL A 159 3.13 -0.57 11.58
N ASP A 160 3.53 0.04 10.47
CA ASP A 160 4.66 0.99 10.38
C ASP A 160 4.22 2.48 10.35
N THR A 161 2.94 2.77 10.61
CA THR A 161 2.36 4.12 10.50
C THR A 161 1.55 4.54 11.74
N PRO A 162 2.13 4.56 12.97
CA PRO A 162 1.47 5.17 14.13
C PRO A 162 1.32 6.70 13.97
N PHE A 163 2.31 7.30 13.31
CA PHE A 163 2.27 8.65 12.76
C PHE A 163 2.74 8.61 11.30
N LEU A 164 2.45 9.65 10.54
CA LEU A 164 2.90 9.75 9.16
C LEU A 164 4.36 10.19 9.11
N GLY A 165 5.15 9.54 8.24
CA GLY A 165 6.51 10.00 7.96
C GLY A 165 6.54 11.42 7.36
N ARG A 166 7.62 12.14 7.64
CA ARG A 166 7.77 13.53 7.20
C ARG A 166 8.22 13.58 5.74
N ARG A 167 7.26 13.77 4.83
CA ARG A 167 7.52 13.99 3.40
C ARG A 167 7.70 15.47 3.11
N ILE A 168 8.92 15.91 2.87
CA ILE A 168 9.27 17.35 2.78
C ILE A 168 8.46 18.07 1.70
N ASP A 169 8.29 17.45 0.52
CA ASP A 169 7.54 18.08 -0.57
C ASP A 169 6.03 18.14 -0.28
N ASP A 170 5.45 17.21 0.48
CA ASP A 170 4.06 17.30 0.94
C ASP A 170 3.87 18.52 1.86
N VAL A 171 4.86 18.84 2.71
CA VAL A 171 4.85 20.03 3.57
C VAL A 171 4.98 21.30 2.74
N ARG A 172 5.97 21.36 1.83
CA ARG A 172 6.19 22.52 0.95
C ARG A 172 4.97 22.84 0.09
N ASN A 173 4.34 21.80 -0.44
CA ASN A 173 3.16 21.92 -1.30
C ASN A 173 1.85 22.06 -0.50
N LYS A 174 1.91 22.00 0.84
CA LYS A 174 0.73 21.95 1.72
C LYS A 174 -0.29 20.92 1.22
N PHE A 175 0.19 19.69 0.97
CA PHE A 175 -0.57 18.66 0.25
C PHE A 175 -1.95 18.44 0.87
N GLN A 176 -2.97 18.47 0.00
CA GLN A 176 -4.35 18.16 0.30
C GLN A 176 -4.96 17.40 -0.89
N LEU A 177 -6.02 16.65 -0.62
CA LEU A 177 -6.77 15.97 -1.66
C LEU A 177 -7.52 17.01 -2.52
N PRO A 178 -7.54 16.87 -3.87
CA PRO A 178 -8.31 17.75 -4.75
C PRO A 178 -9.80 17.82 -4.36
N PRO A 179 -10.47 18.98 -4.46
CA PRO A 179 -11.82 19.16 -3.89
C PRO A 179 -12.94 18.25 -4.41
N HIS A 180 -12.77 17.70 -5.60
CA HIS A 180 -13.74 16.78 -6.21
C HIS A 180 -13.53 15.32 -5.75
N LEU A 181 -12.49 15.05 -4.96
CA LEU A 181 -12.14 13.72 -4.44
C LEU A 181 -12.36 13.66 -2.93
N ARG A 182 -12.54 12.43 -2.43
CA ARG A 182 -12.68 12.10 -1.01
C ARG A 182 -12.27 10.65 -0.78
N LEU A 183 -11.93 10.31 0.45
CA LEU A 183 -11.69 8.92 0.86
C LEU A 183 -13.04 8.20 0.97
N LYS A 184 -13.38 7.39 -0.03
CA LYS A 184 -14.74 6.84 -0.21
C LYS A 184 -15.09 5.70 0.74
N ASN A 185 -14.15 5.27 1.57
CA ASN A 185 -14.45 4.29 2.60
C ASN A 185 -15.11 4.91 3.84
N PHE A 186 -15.17 6.24 3.95
CA PHE A 186 -15.67 6.94 5.12
C PHE A 186 -16.83 7.89 4.74
N SER A 187 -17.82 7.98 5.62
CA SER A 187 -19.02 8.81 5.42
C SER A 187 -18.93 10.18 6.09
N SER A 188 -18.18 10.33 7.20
CA SER A 188 -17.99 11.62 7.85
C SER A 188 -16.94 12.47 7.12
N SER A 189 -17.17 13.78 7.06
CA SER A 189 -16.29 14.73 6.35
C SER A 189 -14.85 14.70 6.85
N ASP A 190 -14.66 14.56 8.16
CA ASP A 190 -13.34 14.47 8.80
C ASP A 190 -12.58 13.21 8.37
N LEU A 191 -13.22 12.04 8.43
CA LEU A 191 -12.60 10.78 8.04
C LEU A 191 -12.46 10.65 6.52
N ALA A 192 -13.28 11.36 5.76
CA ALA A 192 -13.25 11.39 4.30
C ALA A 192 -12.10 12.25 3.73
N PHE A 193 -11.32 12.94 4.58
CA PHE A 193 -10.24 13.85 4.18
C PHE A 193 -10.70 14.84 3.10
N SER A 194 -11.87 15.43 3.31
CA SER A 194 -12.47 16.37 2.37
C SER A 194 -11.69 17.69 2.35
N SER A 195 -11.53 18.29 1.17
CA SER A 195 -10.93 19.61 1.03
C SER A 195 -11.72 20.68 1.80
N GLY A 196 -11.04 21.70 2.34
CA GLY A 196 -11.68 22.85 2.99
C GLY A 196 -11.58 22.87 4.51
N LYS A 197 -11.04 21.81 5.13
CA LYS A 197 -10.52 21.87 6.50
C LYS A 197 -9.15 22.54 6.46
N ASP A 198 -8.91 23.48 7.37
CA ASP A 198 -7.59 24.08 7.54
C ASP A 198 -6.67 23.07 8.24
N PHE A 199 -5.69 22.55 7.51
CA PHE A 199 -4.68 21.65 8.05
C PHE A 199 -3.39 22.39 8.47
N GLY A 200 -3.44 23.72 8.55
CA GLY A 200 -2.33 24.57 8.95
C GLY A 200 -1.19 24.60 7.92
N GLU A 201 0.04 24.80 8.41
CA GLU A 201 1.23 24.93 7.56
C GLU A 201 1.89 23.59 7.17
N ASN A 202 1.34 22.47 7.66
CA ASN A 202 1.89 21.13 7.44
C ASN A 202 1.21 20.41 6.26
N SER A 203 1.68 19.19 5.96
CA SER A 203 0.94 18.27 5.08
C SER A 203 -0.43 17.94 5.69
N GLY A 204 -1.50 18.12 4.93
CA GLY A 204 -2.85 17.80 5.41
C GLY A 204 -3.01 16.32 5.75
N LEU A 205 -2.31 15.45 5.02
CA LEU A 205 -2.32 14.02 5.30
C LEU A 205 -1.68 13.69 6.66
N ALA A 206 -0.63 14.43 7.07
CA ALA A 206 0.00 14.22 8.36
C ALA A 206 -0.95 14.58 9.52
N VAL A 207 -1.68 15.68 9.38
CA VAL A 207 -2.72 16.09 10.33
C VAL A 207 -3.84 15.06 10.40
N TYR A 208 -4.36 14.63 9.24
CA TYR A 208 -5.39 13.59 9.17
C TYR A 208 -4.99 12.31 9.91
N VAL A 209 -3.73 11.85 9.73
CA VAL A 209 -3.22 10.65 10.41
C VAL A 209 -3.15 10.86 11.91
N ALA A 210 -2.60 11.99 12.38
CA ALA A 210 -2.51 12.30 13.79
C ALA A 210 -3.89 12.39 14.47
N GLU A 211 -4.92 12.84 13.75
CA GLU A 211 -6.29 12.90 14.23
C GLU A 211 -6.96 11.51 14.25
N SER A 212 -6.78 10.69 13.20
CA SER A 212 -7.63 9.52 12.93
C SER A 212 -7.00 8.17 13.30
N ILE A 213 -5.69 8.03 13.14
CA ILE A 213 -4.97 6.75 13.34
C ILE A 213 -4.53 6.62 14.80
N ASP A 214 -4.60 5.40 15.33
CA ASP A 214 -4.25 5.14 16.71
C ASP A 214 -2.76 4.81 16.87
N ALA A 215 -2.02 5.73 17.49
CA ALA A 215 -0.59 5.55 17.77
C ALA A 215 -0.32 4.60 18.95
N SER A 216 -1.34 4.20 19.74
CA SER A 216 -1.19 3.29 20.88
C SER A 216 -1.30 1.80 20.52
N VAL A 217 -1.54 1.51 19.22
CA VAL A 217 -1.66 0.16 18.69
C VAL A 217 -0.45 -0.67 19.07
N ASN A 218 -0.71 -1.84 19.65
CA ASN A 218 0.28 -2.81 20.06
C ASN A 218 -0.17 -4.23 19.67
N TRP A 219 0.61 -5.24 20.06
CA TRP A 219 0.34 -6.64 19.72
C TRP A 219 -1.03 -7.16 20.23
N GLU A 220 -1.58 -6.61 21.31
CA GLU A 220 -2.94 -6.97 21.78
C GLU A 220 -4.03 -6.47 20.82
N ASP A 221 -3.84 -5.31 20.18
CA ASP A 221 -4.77 -4.84 19.13
C ASP A 221 -4.72 -5.75 17.90
N ILE A 222 -3.55 -6.32 17.60
CA ILE A 222 -3.41 -7.28 16.51
C ILE A 222 -4.11 -8.60 16.85
N LYS A 223 -4.04 -9.05 18.12
CA LYS A 223 -4.83 -10.20 18.61
C LYS A 223 -6.33 -9.93 18.56
N TRP A 224 -6.76 -8.71 18.93
CA TRP A 224 -8.15 -8.28 18.78
C TRP A 224 -8.60 -8.36 17.31
N LEU A 225 -7.79 -7.85 16.37
CA LEU A 225 -8.07 -7.92 14.94
C LEU A 225 -8.17 -9.39 14.45
N ARG A 226 -7.27 -10.26 14.93
CA ARG A 226 -7.32 -11.70 14.66
C ARG A 226 -8.63 -12.34 15.12
N GLY A 227 -9.16 -11.93 16.27
CA GLY A 227 -10.45 -12.37 16.78
C GLY A 227 -11.66 -11.79 16.03
N LEU A 228 -11.47 -10.73 15.24
CA LEU A 228 -12.57 -10.03 14.56
C LEU A 228 -12.96 -10.64 13.20
N THR A 229 -12.03 -11.32 12.52
CA THR A 229 -12.20 -11.85 11.16
C THR A 229 -11.57 -13.22 11.00
N SER A 230 -12.13 -14.03 10.10
CA SER A 230 -11.53 -15.30 9.66
C SER A 230 -10.72 -15.15 8.37
N LEU A 231 -10.68 -13.96 7.76
CA LEU A 231 -9.82 -13.72 6.60
C LEU A 231 -8.34 -13.88 6.99
N PRO A 232 -7.47 -14.31 6.06
CA PRO A 232 -6.04 -14.27 6.28
C PRO A 232 -5.57 -12.86 6.65
N ILE A 233 -4.71 -12.73 7.66
CA ILE A 233 -4.15 -11.45 8.10
C ILE A 233 -2.63 -11.45 7.87
N VAL A 234 -2.14 -10.43 7.17
CA VAL A 234 -0.72 -10.20 6.92
C VAL A 234 -0.26 -8.94 7.64
N ALA A 235 0.82 -9.01 8.41
CA ALA A 235 1.47 -7.82 8.98
C ALA A 235 2.34 -7.14 7.92
N LYS A 236 1.95 -5.92 7.51
CA LYS A 236 2.71 -5.11 6.55
C LYS A 236 3.52 -4.05 7.30
N GLY A 237 4.82 -4.01 7.06
CA GLY A 237 5.72 -3.02 7.66
C GLY A 237 6.80 -3.60 8.58
N ILE A 238 6.91 -4.94 8.64
CA ILE A 238 7.89 -5.62 9.47
C ILE A 238 9.28 -5.51 8.83
N LEU A 239 10.27 -5.10 9.61
CA LEU A 239 11.68 -5.00 9.21
C LEU A 239 12.63 -5.80 10.11
N ARG A 240 12.12 -6.41 11.19
CA ARG A 240 12.91 -7.16 12.17
C ARG A 240 12.42 -8.59 12.34
N ALA A 241 13.36 -9.50 12.54
CA ALA A 241 13.07 -10.93 12.71
C ALA A 241 12.33 -11.25 14.01
N ASP A 242 12.51 -10.47 15.08
CA ASP A 242 11.80 -10.67 16.35
C ASP A 242 10.33 -10.26 16.24
N ASP A 243 10.02 -9.14 15.58
CA ASP A 243 8.63 -8.75 15.27
C ASP A 243 7.96 -9.76 14.32
N ALA A 244 8.71 -10.28 13.34
CA ALA A 244 8.24 -11.38 12.48
C ALA A 244 7.86 -12.63 13.30
N LYS A 245 8.71 -13.03 14.25
CA LYS A 245 8.42 -14.14 15.16
C LYS A 245 7.18 -13.87 16.01
N GLU A 246 7.00 -12.63 16.48
CA GLU A 246 5.82 -12.26 17.27
C GLU A 246 4.53 -12.34 16.45
N ALA A 247 4.54 -11.83 15.21
CA ALA A 247 3.43 -11.97 14.26
C ALA A 247 3.02 -13.44 14.04
N VAL A 248 4.01 -14.35 13.92
CA VAL A 248 3.75 -15.79 13.82
C VAL A 248 3.16 -16.36 15.11
N LYS A 249 3.71 -16.01 16.28
CA LYS A 249 3.22 -16.52 17.58
C LYS A 249 1.75 -16.18 17.83
N ILE A 250 1.30 -15.00 17.41
CA ILE A 250 -0.10 -14.57 17.59
C ILE A 250 -1.04 -15.06 16.47
N GLY A 251 -0.53 -15.87 15.53
CA GLY A 251 -1.34 -16.55 14.52
C GLY A 251 -1.71 -15.68 13.31
N LEU A 252 -0.82 -14.78 12.88
CA LEU A 252 -0.96 -14.13 11.57
C LEU A 252 -0.56 -15.09 10.44
N ASP A 253 -1.16 -14.89 9.26
CA ASP A 253 -1.04 -15.79 8.11
C ASP A 253 0.11 -15.41 7.16
N GLY A 254 0.76 -14.27 7.41
CA GLY A 254 1.92 -13.85 6.64
C GLY A 254 2.53 -12.54 7.11
N ILE A 255 3.67 -12.21 6.51
CA ILE A 255 4.41 -10.98 6.73
C ILE A 255 4.70 -10.36 5.36
N LEU A 256 4.47 -9.05 5.24
CA LEU A 256 4.93 -8.25 4.12
C LEU A 256 6.07 -7.35 4.61
N VAL A 257 7.29 -7.76 4.28
CA VAL A 257 8.51 -6.99 4.52
C VAL A 257 8.41 -5.66 3.77
N SER A 258 8.39 -4.56 4.51
CA SER A 258 8.05 -3.24 3.95
C SER A 258 8.63 -2.13 4.81
N ASN A 259 9.30 -1.16 4.19
CA ASN A 259 9.61 0.15 4.78
C ASN A 259 8.65 1.25 4.27
N HIS A 260 7.44 0.83 3.87
CA HIS A 260 6.40 1.69 3.30
C HIS A 260 6.80 2.40 2.01
N GLY A 261 7.72 1.83 1.23
CA GLY A 261 8.29 2.50 0.06
C GLY A 261 9.16 3.69 0.46
N ALA A 262 9.90 3.58 1.57
CA ALA A 262 10.75 4.62 2.13
C ALA A 262 10.02 5.92 2.55
N ARG A 263 8.76 5.80 2.97
CA ARG A 263 7.87 6.95 3.22
C ARG A 263 7.61 7.24 4.70
N GLN A 264 8.11 6.39 5.60
CA GLN A 264 7.82 6.46 7.03
C GLN A 264 9.05 6.93 7.82
N LEU A 265 9.95 6.02 8.17
CA LEU A 265 11.22 6.34 8.83
C LEU A 265 12.35 6.26 7.80
N ASP A 266 13.06 7.36 7.60
CA ASP A 266 14.28 7.36 6.77
C ASP A 266 15.50 6.84 7.55
N GLY A 267 16.51 6.32 6.84
CA GLY A 267 17.66 5.61 7.42
C GLY A 267 17.43 4.14 7.78
N VAL A 268 16.24 3.57 7.47
CA VAL A 268 16.02 2.12 7.62
C VAL A 268 16.63 1.36 6.43
N PRO A 269 16.96 0.07 6.57
CA PRO A 269 17.54 -0.68 5.46
C PRO A 269 16.56 -0.85 4.29
N ALA A 270 17.10 -1.02 3.07
CA ALA A 270 16.32 -1.51 1.94
C ALA A 270 15.68 -2.88 2.23
N THR A 271 14.43 -3.08 1.80
CA THR A 271 13.65 -4.30 2.11
C THR A 271 14.32 -5.59 1.63
N VAL A 272 14.93 -5.58 0.44
CA VAL A 272 15.68 -6.75 -0.08
C VAL A 272 16.91 -7.09 0.76
N SER A 273 17.43 -6.15 1.56
CA SER A 273 18.57 -6.38 2.45
C SER A 273 18.14 -6.92 3.82
N THR A 274 16.87 -6.73 4.23
CA THR A 274 16.36 -7.24 5.51
C THR A 274 15.91 -8.70 5.39
N GLU A 275 15.39 -9.10 4.22
CA GLU A 275 14.94 -10.47 3.95
C GLU A 275 16.07 -11.50 4.04
N ALA A 276 17.32 -11.10 3.79
CA ALA A 276 18.49 -11.98 3.93
C ALA A 276 18.90 -12.29 5.38
N ASN A 277 18.37 -11.55 6.36
CA ASN A 277 18.70 -11.67 7.78
C ASN A 277 17.50 -12.10 8.66
N MET A 278 16.35 -12.39 8.05
CA MET A 278 15.13 -12.90 8.72
C MET A 278 15.02 -14.41 8.55
#